data_AF-A0A6A0B8L1-F1
#
_entry.id   AF-A0A6A0B8L1-F1
#
_cell.length_a   1.000
_cell.length_b   1.000
_cell.length_c   1.000
_cell.angle_alpha   90.00
_cell.angle_beta   90.00
_cell.angle_gamma   90.00
#
_symmetry.space_group_name_H-M   'P 1'
#
loop_
_entity.id
_entity.type
_entity.pdbx_description
1 polymer ?
#
loop_
_entity_poly.entity_id
_entity_poly.type
_entity_poly.pdbx_seq_one_letter_code
_entity_poly.pdbx_strand_id
1 'polypeptide(L)'
;MLMRNEKRVVVVILTLLIGSIFWGGQASAADQGQENMYRLYNPNSGEHFYTANPTERDNLVNLSKWYYEGIGWVAPANSGIPVYRLYNKNAGDHHYTTSRGEKNKLVALGWRYEGIGWYSAEGQQVPVYRAYNKNAKSGSHNYTTNHGEERNLVGLGWRYEGIGWYALGLGKKDLLSIYINAQTKINRANHGKKALPNTRNNKNGVVISHRGNHKIAPENSIPAFENVTTQGIETDVRLTSDGKWVIMHDDDVDRMTNGSGRVDQLPFSYIRSLRIDVGANVGNYPSQKLVVPTLDDYLAICKAKNIKAMIELKTYAVVQPKKYVELINSVAKYGLLSKTTFISFQIDQLRMLKSLYPNISVSVLQLNIGQNSVIEAQNLGPNSGIDLEISKVNQTTIDLLHRKKMTIGSWMTPTDRINMYRNMGVDMMTIDE
;
A
#
# COMPACT_ATOMS: atom_id res chain seq x y z
N MET A 1 12.13 28.05 51.32
CA MET A 1 11.53 28.01 49.97
C MET A 1 12.66 27.80 48.97
N LEU A 2 12.47 26.90 47.99
CA LEU A 2 13.42 26.34 47.00
C LEU A 2 14.01 24.96 47.37
N MET A 3 13.43 23.90 46.79
CA MET A 3 14.08 22.62 46.54
C MET A 3 14.31 22.48 45.03
N ARG A 4 15.56 22.22 44.63
CA ARG A 4 15.96 21.83 43.27
C ARG A 4 16.09 20.30 43.24
N ASN A 5 15.44 19.68 42.27
CA ASN A 5 15.42 18.23 42.05
C ASN A 5 16.45 17.87 40.96
N GLU A 6 17.49 17.12 41.30
CA GLU A 6 18.42 16.53 40.34
C GLU A 6 17.95 15.13 39.91
N LYS A 7 17.87 14.89 38.61
CA LYS A 7 17.52 13.58 38.03
C LYS A 7 18.79 12.72 37.89
N ARG A 8 18.81 11.57 38.55
CA ARG A 8 19.82 10.51 38.37
C ARG A 8 19.60 9.76 37.06
N VAL A 9 20.68 9.59 36.29
CA VAL A 9 20.79 8.70 35.14
C VAL A 9 21.04 7.28 35.65
N VAL A 10 20.22 6.31 35.23
CA VAL A 10 20.44 4.89 35.52
C VAL A 10 20.98 4.24 34.25
N VAL A 11 22.22 3.75 34.33
CA VAL A 11 22.84 2.86 33.35
C VAL A 11 22.51 1.42 33.78
N VAL A 12 21.89 0.64 32.90
CA VAL A 12 21.65 -0.79 33.14
C VAL A 12 22.62 -1.59 32.27
N ILE A 13 23.56 -2.27 32.93
CA ILE A 13 24.40 -3.34 32.39
C ILE A 13 23.65 -4.66 32.66
N LEU A 14 23.43 -5.47 31.63
CA LEU A 14 22.77 -6.78 31.75
C LEU A 14 23.72 -7.88 31.26
N THR A 15 24.29 -8.60 32.23
CA THR A 15 24.95 -9.90 32.06
C THR A 15 23.88 -10.99 32.05
N LEU A 16 23.97 -11.93 31.09
CA LEU A 16 23.09 -13.10 30.98
C LEU A 16 23.84 -14.36 31.38
N LEU A 17 23.33 -15.04 32.42
CA LEU A 17 23.73 -16.37 32.87
C LEU A 17 22.79 -17.42 32.26
N ILE A 18 23.39 -18.52 31.81
CA ILE A 18 22.78 -19.64 31.11
C ILE A 18 21.93 -20.49 32.06
N GLY A 19 20.73 -20.88 31.62
CA GLY A 19 19.89 -21.89 32.26
C GLY A 19 18.99 -22.56 31.24
N SER A 20 19.36 -23.78 30.85
CA SER A 20 18.72 -24.61 29.83
C SER A 20 17.42 -25.23 30.35
N ILE A 21 16.30 -25.03 29.65
CA ILE A 21 15.14 -25.93 29.71
C ILE A 21 14.65 -26.16 28.28
N PHE A 22 14.81 -27.41 27.81
CA PHE A 22 14.30 -27.90 26.53
C PHE A 22 12.80 -28.18 26.63
N TRP A 23 12.00 -27.60 25.74
CA TRP A 23 10.68 -28.10 25.35
C TRP A 23 10.59 -28.09 23.81
N GLY A 24 10.04 -29.18 23.26
CA GLY A 24 10.21 -29.62 21.86
C GLY A 24 9.90 -28.56 20.80
N GLY A 25 10.88 -28.35 19.91
CA GLY A 25 10.82 -27.35 18.86
C GLY A 25 9.93 -27.74 17.68
N GLN A 26 9.13 -26.78 17.23
CA GLN A 26 8.90 -26.62 15.79
C GLN A 26 10.20 -26.07 15.19
N ALA A 27 10.73 -26.74 14.17
CA ALA A 27 11.91 -26.30 13.45
C ALA A 27 11.70 -24.88 12.93
N SER A 28 12.55 -23.95 13.38
CA SER A 28 12.61 -22.58 12.86
C SER A 28 13.13 -22.59 11.41
N ALA A 29 12.77 -21.59 10.62
CA ALA A 29 13.15 -21.41 9.21
C ALA A 29 14.67 -21.53 8.89
N ALA A 30 15.55 -21.51 9.89
CA ALA A 30 16.97 -21.83 9.75
C ALA A 30 17.23 -23.25 9.19
N ASP A 31 16.26 -24.16 9.27
CA ASP A 31 16.38 -25.56 8.81
C ASP A 31 16.30 -25.74 7.27
N GLN A 32 16.16 -24.65 6.50
CA GLN A 32 16.12 -24.68 5.03
C GLN A 32 17.27 -23.92 4.34
N GLY A 33 18.30 -23.49 5.08
CA GLY A 33 19.45 -22.78 4.48
C GLY A 33 19.12 -21.39 3.93
N GLN A 34 18.04 -20.77 4.39
CA GLN A 34 17.56 -19.46 3.97
C GLN A 34 17.19 -18.61 5.18
N GLU A 35 17.25 -17.29 5.02
CA GLU A 35 16.92 -16.31 6.06
C GLU A 35 16.04 -15.19 5.48
N ASN A 36 15.11 -14.69 6.30
CA ASN A 36 14.23 -13.60 5.92
C ASN A 36 14.86 -12.26 6.27
N MET A 37 15.05 -11.37 5.29
CA MET A 37 15.52 -10.01 5.57
C MET A 37 14.34 -9.10 5.87
N TYR A 38 14.17 -8.78 7.15
CA TYR A 38 13.16 -7.86 7.64
C TYR A 38 13.54 -6.43 7.26
N ARG A 39 12.62 -5.74 6.58
CA ARG A 39 12.75 -4.35 6.16
C ARG A 39 11.92 -3.47 7.09
N LEU A 40 12.54 -2.43 7.63
CA LEU A 40 11.92 -1.45 8.52
C LEU A 40 12.18 -0.04 8.00
N TYR A 41 11.21 0.85 8.20
CA TYR A 41 11.27 2.26 7.84
C TYR A 41 11.10 3.14 9.07
N ASN A 42 11.98 4.14 9.23
CA ASN A 42 11.85 5.15 10.26
C ASN A 42 11.17 6.40 9.68
N PRO A 43 9.93 6.73 10.09
CA PRO A 43 9.23 7.89 9.55
C PRO A 43 9.81 9.23 10.00
N ASN A 44 10.59 9.24 11.08
CA ASN A 44 11.15 10.46 11.63
C ASN A 44 12.45 10.86 10.92
N SER A 45 13.24 9.88 10.49
CA SER A 45 14.52 10.12 9.78
C SER A 45 14.45 9.85 8.28
N GLY A 46 13.45 9.10 7.80
CA GLY A 46 13.37 8.63 6.41
C GLY A 46 14.28 7.43 6.12
N GLU A 47 14.95 6.87 7.13
CA GLU A 47 15.91 5.78 6.98
C GLU A 47 15.23 4.42 6.86
N HIS A 48 15.90 3.50 6.17
CA HIS A 48 15.53 2.09 6.13
C HIS A 48 16.54 1.25 6.90
N PHE A 49 16.06 0.21 7.55
CA PHE A 49 16.87 -0.76 8.29
C PHE A 49 16.53 -2.17 7.85
N TYR A 50 17.57 -3.02 7.75
CA TYR A 50 17.47 -4.36 7.21
C TYR A 50 18.15 -5.35 8.15
N THR A 51 17.45 -6.41 8.54
CA THR A 51 18.00 -7.41 9.46
C THR A 51 17.47 -8.80 9.23
N ALA A 52 18.32 -9.81 9.40
CA ALA A 52 17.93 -11.21 9.51
C ALA A 52 17.38 -11.56 10.91
N ASN A 53 17.63 -10.71 11.92
CA ASN A 53 17.34 -11.00 13.31
C ASN A 53 15.91 -10.54 13.68
N PRO A 54 14.98 -11.48 13.97
CA PRO A 54 13.61 -11.12 14.34
C PRO A 54 13.54 -10.35 15.67
N THR A 55 14.48 -10.57 16.60
CA THR A 55 14.52 -9.83 17.87
C THR A 55 14.91 -8.37 17.65
N GLU A 56 15.84 -8.11 16.73
CA GLU A 56 16.24 -6.74 16.39
C GLU A 56 15.10 -5.99 15.69
N ARG A 57 14.41 -6.67 14.76
CA ARG A 57 13.16 -6.17 14.16
C ARG A 57 12.13 -5.82 15.25
N ASP A 58 11.85 -6.75 16.17
CA ASP A 58 10.81 -6.58 17.18
C ASP A 58 11.14 -5.44 18.15
N ASN A 59 12.41 -5.29 18.53
CA ASN A 59 12.86 -4.18 19.36
C ASN A 59 12.71 -2.83 18.66
N LEU A 60 13.07 -2.72 17.37
CA LEU A 60 12.91 -1.48 16.60
C LEU A 60 11.44 -1.08 16.45
N VAL A 61 10.55 -2.06 16.25
CA VAL A 61 9.10 -1.84 16.18
C VAL A 61 8.54 -1.39 17.54
N ASN A 62 8.83 -2.16 18.60
CA ASN A 62 8.17 -2.00 19.89
C ASN A 62 8.73 -0.86 20.73
N LEU A 63 10.05 -0.62 20.66
CA LEU A 63 10.73 0.35 21.52
C LEU A 63 11.04 1.65 20.78
N SER A 64 11.38 1.56 19.50
CA SER A 64 11.88 2.71 18.71
C SER A 64 10.85 3.23 17.70
N LYS A 65 9.65 2.64 17.66
CA LYS A 65 8.52 3.04 16.78
C LYS A 65 8.85 3.02 15.28
N TRP A 66 9.77 2.16 14.85
CA TRP A 66 10.00 1.93 13.43
C TRP A 66 8.81 1.19 12.81
N TYR A 67 8.51 1.51 11.55
CA TYR A 67 7.50 0.81 10.78
C TYR A 67 8.09 -0.45 10.17
N TYR A 68 7.58 -1.61 10.57
CA TYR A 68 7.92 -2.87 9.92
C TYR A 68 7.21 -2.97 8.57
N GLU A 69 7.98 -2.98 7.48
CA GLU A 69 7.47 -2.97 6.11
C GLU A 69 7.24 -4.39 5.56
N GLY A 70 7.82 -5.40 6.20
CA GLY A 70 7.73 -6.80 5.78
C GLY A 70 9.08 -7.47 5.63
N ILE A 71 9.11 -8.65 5.03
CA ILE A 71 10.36 -9.24 4.54
C ILE A 71 10.63 -8.56 3.20
N GLY A 72 11.79 -7.90 3.05
CA GLY A 72 12.21 -7.26 1.80
C GLY A 72 12.68 -8.28 0.76
N TRP A 73 13.40 -9.31 1.21
CA TRP A 73 13.83 -10.44 0.39
C TRP A 73 14.21 -11.65 1.25
N VAL A 74 14.37 -12.81 0.60
CA VAL A 74 14.92 -14.02 1.21
C VAL A 74 16.40 -14.13 0.83
N ALA A 75 17.30 -14.21 1.81
CA ALA A 75 18.73 -14.40 1.62
C ALA A 75 19.13 -15.87 1.86
N PRO A 76 20.22 -16.37 1.26
CA PRO A 76 20.83 -17.62 1.73
C PRO A 76 21.39 -17.47 3.14
N ALA A 77 21.28 -18.53 3.95
CA ALA A 77 21.90 -18.57 5.27
C ALA A 77 23.43 -18.63 5.19
N ASN A 78 23.98 -19.09 4.05
CA ASN A 78 25.42 -19.11 3.78
C ASN A 78 25.70 -19.05 2.26
N SER A 79 26.74 -18.31 1.86
CA SER A 79 27.33 -18.36 0.51
C SER A 79 28.76 -17.80 0.51
N GLY A 80 29.45 -17.88 -0.63
CA GLY A 80 30.76 -17.25 -0.83
C GLY A 80 30.74 -15.71 -0.94
N ILE A 81 29.56 -15.07 -0.90
CA ILE A 81 29.39 -13.63 -1.15
C ILE A 81 28.77 -12.95 0.08
N PRO A 82 29.58 -12.49 1.05
CA PRO A 82 29.07 -11.86 2.27
C PRO A 82 28.55 -10.45 2.01
N VAL A 83 27.47 -10.07 2.70
CA VAL A 83 27.00 -8.68 2.82
C VAL A 83 27.41 -8.14 4.20
N TYR A 84 28.38 -7.23 4.21
CA TYR A 84 28.92 -6.63 5.41
C TYR A 84 27.97 -5.56 5.97
N ARG A 85 27.72 -5.59 7.28
CA ARG A 85 26.94 -4.59 8.00
C ARG A 85 27.86 -3.62 8.74
N LEU A 86 27.64 -2.32 8.56
CA LEU A 86 28.37 -1.26 9.25
C LEU A 86 27.40 -0.27 9.90
N TYR A 87 27.79 0.28 11.04
CA TYR A 87 27.00 1.26 11.79
C TYR A 87 27.77 2.57 12.00
N ASN A 88 27.10 3.69 11.77
CA ASN A 88 27.60 5.02 12.06
C ASN A 88 26.89 5.61 13.28
N LYS A 89 27.57 5.63 14.43
CA LYS A 89 27.02 6.17 15.69
C LYS A 89 26.67 7.66 15.64
N ASN A 90 27.34 8.45 14.79
CA ASN A 90 27.13 9.90 14.72
C ASN A 90 25.88 10.22 13.89
N ALA A 91 25.63 9.42 12.86
CA ALA A 91 24.49 9.58 11.97
C ALA A 91 23.25 8.79 12.43
N GLY A 92 23.44 7.71 13.19
CA GLY A 92 22.39 6.74 13.50
C GLY A 92 22.12 5.75 12.36
N ASP A 93 22.96 5.70 11.35
CA ASP A 93 22.70 5.03 10.07
C ASP A 93 23.45 3.70 9.93
N HIS A 94 22.92 2.80 9.08
CA HIS A 94 23.52 1.51 8.75
C HIS A 94 23.81 1.40 7.24
N HIS A 95 24.97 0.81 6.93
CA HIS A 95 25.39 0.55 5.55
C HIS A 95 25.57 -0.94 5.30
N TYR A 96 25.17 -1.38 4.10
CA TYR A 96 25.25 -2.77 3.67
C TYR A 96 25.97 -2.88 2.33
N THR A 97 26.99 -3.73 2.26
CA THR A 97 27.79 -3.86 1.04
C THR A 97 28.44 -5.23 0.89
N THR A 98 28.51 -5.74 -0.34
CA THR A 98 29.34 -6.89 -0.70
C THR A 98 30.80 -6.51 -0.94
N SER A 99 31.10 -5.21 -1.07
CA SER A 99 32.45 -4.72 -1.35
C SER A 99 33.30 -4.67 -0.09
N ARG A 100 34.30 -5.55 -0.03
CA ARG A 100 35.31 -5.54 1.04
C ARG A 100 36.08 -4.21 1.10
N GLY A 101 36.32 -3.58 -0.05
CA GLY A 101 36.99 -2.30 -0.16
C GLY A 101 36.15 -1.15 0.40
N GLU A 102 34.86 -1.10 0.09
CA GLU A 102 33.92 -0.11 0.65
C GLU A 102 33.81 -0.24 2.17
N LYS A 103 33.64 -1.47 2.65
CA LYS A 103 33.64 -1.78 4.10
C LYS A 103 34.93 -1.29 4.77
N ASN A 104 36.11 -1.61 4.23
CA ASN A 104 37.39 -1.18 4.81
C ASN A 104 37.53 0.35 4.86
N LYS A 105 37.09 1.06 3.80
CA LYS A 105 37.10 2.52 3.75
C LYS A 105 36.20 3.13 4.82
N LEU A 106 34.97 2.63 4.98
CA LEU A 106 34.05 3.13 6.00
C LEU A 106 34.57 2.88 7.43
N VAL A 107 35.19 1.72 7.69
CA VAL A 107 35.85 1.46 8.98
C VAL A 107 36.97 2.46 9.25
N ALA A 108 37.80 2.77 8.24
CA ALA A 108 38.85 3.79 8.37
C ALA A 108 38.28 5.19 8.64
N LEU A 109 37.05 5.47 8.18
CA LEU A 109 36.30 6.69 8.45
C LEU A 109 35.54 6.67 9.79
N GLY A 110 35.75 5.65 10.63
CA GLY A 110 35.18 5.55 11.97
C GLY A 110 33.83 4.85 12.07
N TRP A 111 33.35 4.22 10.99
CA TRP A 111 32.18 3.34 11.08
C TRP A 111 32.53 2.07 11.84
N ARG A 112 31.59 1.57 12.65
CA ARG A 112 31.75 0.29 13.34
C ARG A 112 31.38 -0.84 12.39
N TYR A 113 32.31 -1.76 12.15
CA TYR A 113 31.99 -3.02 11.49
C TYR A 113 31.25 -3.96 12.46
N GLU A 114 30.07 -4.42 12.06
CA GLU A 114 29.20 -5.24 12.92
C GLU A 114 29.15 -6.71 12.50
N GLY A 115 29.96 -7.10 11.53
CA GLY A 115 30.01 -8.46 10.99
C GLY A 115 29.33 -8.61 9.64
N ILE A 116 29.13 -9.87 9.26
CA ILE A 116 28.32 -10.25 8.11
C ILE A 116 26.86 -10.17 8.56
N GLY A 117 26.05 -9.36 7.87
CA GLY A 117 24.62 -9.26 8.15
C GLY A 117 23.84 -10.43 7.56
N TRP A 118 24.15 -10.78 6.31
CA TRP A 118 23.61 -11.93 5.56
C TRP A 118 24.50 -12.19 4.33
N TYR A 119 24.08 -13.09 3.46
CA TYR A 119 24.81 -13.49 2.25
C TYR A 119 24.04 -13.17 0.97
N SER A 120 24.74 -12.96 -0.14
CA SER A 120 24.15 -12.86 -1.48
C SER A 120 24.00 -14.24 -2.11
N ALA A 121 22.98 -14.44 -2.95
CA ALA A 121 22.89 -15.60 -3.83
C ALA A 121 24.00 -15.56 -4.91
N GLU A 122 24.54 -16.73 -5.27
CA GLU A 122 25.66 -16.87 -6.23
C GLU A 122 25.20 -16.89 -7.69
N GLY A 123 23.91 -17.14 -7.96
CA GLY A 123 23.36 -17.41 -9.29
C GLY A 123 22.61 -16.25 -9.98
N GLN A 124 22.91 -14.98 -9.64
CA GLN A 124 22.21 -13.80 -10.19
C GLN A 124 20.67 -13.92 -10.21
N GLN A 125 20.08 -14.42 -9.12
CA GLN A 125 18.65 -14.76 -9.04
C GLN A 125 17.75 -13.50 -9.00
N VAL A 126 17.36 -13.03 -7.80
CA VAL A 126 16.51 -11.85 -7.66
C VAL A 126 17.39 -10.63 -7.37
N PRO A 127 17.46 -9.60 -8.23
CA PRO A 127 18.29 -8.44 -7.98
C PRO A 127 17.77 -7.62 -6.78
N VAL A 128 18.67 -7.22 -5.91
CA VAL A 128 18.42 -6.19 -4.89
C VAL A 128 19.13 -4.91 -5.33
N TYR A 129 18.35 -3.96 -5.80
CA TYR A 129 18.81 -2.66 -6.28
C TYR A 129 19.20 -1.75 -5.14
N ARG A 130 20.27 -0.98 -5.32
CA ARG A 130 20.78 0.00 -4.36
C ARG A 130 20.62 1.42 -4.90
N ALA A 131 20.02 2.29 -4.10
CA ALA A 131 19.91 3.72 -4.39
C ALA A 131 20.42 4.55 -3.20
N TYR A 132 21.13 5.64 -3.49
CA TYR A 132 21.71 6.54 -2.49
C TYR A 132 21.05 7.92 -2.50
N ASN A 133 20.66 8.40 -1.32
CA ASN A 133 20.13 9.74 -1.14
C ASN A 133 21.19 10.70 -0.59
N LYS A 134 21.83 11.47 -1.47
CA LYS A 134 22.79 12.50 -1.07
C LYS A 134 22.18 13.64 -0.23
N ASN A 135 20.86 13.82 -0.31
CA ASN A 135 20.14 14.90 0.37
C ASN A 135 19.58 14.47 1.74
N ALA A 136 19.67 13.17 2.08
CA ALA A 136 19.32 12.70 3.41
C ALA A 136 20.35 13.19 4.44
N LYS A 137 19.89 13.48 5.66
CA LYS A 137 20.74 14.02 6.74
C LYS A 137 21.97 13.15 7.04
N SER A 138 21.87 11.84 6.83
CA SER A 138 22.94 10.86 7.04
C SER A 138 23.57 10.31 5.74
N GLY A 139 23.02 10.63 4.56
CA GLY A 139 23.39 9.94 3.32
C GLY A 139 22.81 8.52 3.22
N SER A 140 21.49 8.39 3.39
CA SER A 140 20.81 7.09 3.52
C SER A 140 20.78 6.30 2.21
N HIS A 141 20.89 4.97 2.34
CA HIS A 141 20.72 4.03 1.22
C HIS A 141 19.37 3.32 1.31
N ASN A 142 18.79 3.01 0.14
CA ASN A 142 17.66 2.10 0.01
C ASN A 142 18.09 0.85 -0.75
N TYR A 143 17.60 -0.29 -0.28
CA TYR A 143 17.79 -1.60 -0.89
C TYR A 143 16.44 -2.24 -1.14
N THR A 144 16.14 -2.58 -2.39
CA THR A 144 14.84 -3.12 -2.78
C THR A 144 14.93 -4.13 -3.90
N THR A 145 14.06 -5.15 -3.88
CA THR A 145 13.84 -6.05 -5.02
C THR A 145 12.85 -5.46 -6.02
N ASN A 146 12.18 -4.36 -5.69
CA ASN A 146 11.20 -3.70 -6.53
C ASN A 146 11.87 -2.65 -7.44
N HIS A 147 12.05 -3.01 -8.71
CA HIS A 147 12.61 -2.10 -9.72
C HIS A 147 11.72 -0.87 -9.99
N GLY A 148 10.41 -0.94 -9.73
CA GLY A 148 9.52 0.22 -9.78
C GLY A 148 9.81 1.22 -8.66
N GLU A 149 10.02 0.73 -7.43
CA GLU A 149 10.41 1.57 -6.29
C GLU A 149 11.75 2.26 -6.53
N GLU A 150 12.74 1.50 -7.01
CA GLU A 150 14.06 2.05 -7.35
C GLU A 150 13.94 3.19 -8.37
N ARG A 151 13.25 2.97 -9.50
CA ARG A 151 13.09 3.99 -10.54
C ARG A 151 12.38 5.23 -10.03
N ASN A 152 11.40 5.05 -9.13
CA ASN A 152 10.71 6.17 -8.49
C ASN A 152 11.67 6.98 -7.61
N LEU A 153 12.51 6.33 -6.79
CA LEU A 153 13.50 7.02 -5.96
C LEU A 153 14.49 7.81 -6.84
N VAL A 154 14.96 7.22 -7.94
CA VAL A 154 15.83 7.91 -8.89
C VAL A 154 15.15 9.12 -9.52
N GLY A 155 13.87 8.98 -9.91
CA GLY A 155 13.05 10.09 -10.39
C GLY A 155 12.90 11.22 -9.36
N LEU A 156 12.96 10.89 -8.07
CA LEU A 156 12.96 11.84 -6.94
C LEU A 156 14.36 12.39 -6.61
N GLY A 157 15.36 12.16 -7.46
CA GLY A 157 16.71 12.71 -7.32
C GLY A 157 17.68 11.86 -6.51
N TRP A 158 17.33 10.60 -6.20
CA TRP A 158 18.28 9.63 -5.66
C TRP A 158 19.25 9.17 -6.74
N ARG A 159 20.45 8.75 -6.35
CA ARG A 159 21.44 8.19 -7.27
C ARG A 159 21.26 6.67 -7.32
N TYR A 160 21.02 6.12 -8.50
CA TYR A 160 21.11 4.68 -8.73
C TYR A 160 22.57 4.21 -8.59
N GLU A 161 22.79 3.15 -7.83
CA GLU A 161 24.13 2.59 -7.59
C GLU A 161 24.29 1.15 -8.05
N GLY A 162 23.35 0.66 -8.87
CA GLY A 162 23.39 -0.69 -9.42
C GLY A 162 22.72 -1.75 -8.53
N ILE A 163 23.00 -3.00 -8.85
CA ILE A 163 22.61 -4.16 -8.04
C ILE A 163 23.61 -4.29 -6.90
N GLY A 164 23.14 -4.19 -5.65
CA GLY A 164 23.99 -4.39 -4.48
C GLY A 164 24.34 -5.86 -4.26
N TRP A 165 23.36 -6.74 -4.42
CA TRP A 165 23.49 -8.20 -4.33
C TRP A 165 22.25 -8.90 -4.92
N TYR A 166 22.24 -10.23 -4.86
CA TYR A 166 21.11 -11.06 -5.27
C TYR A 166 20.47 -11.79 -4.09
N ALA A 167 19.15 -11.85 -4.08
CA ALA A 167 18.34 -12.62 -3.15
C ALA A 167 17.94 -13.97 -3.75
N LEU A 168 17.58 -14.94 -2.90
CA LEU A 168 16.99 -16.22 -3.33
C LEU A 168 15.55 -16.09 -3.79
N GLY A 169 14.85 -15.05 -3.31
CA GLY A 169 13.44 -14.86 -3.61
C GLY A 169 12.93 -13.51 -3.13
N LEU A 170 11.77 -13.13 -3.67
CA LEU A 170 11.02 -11.97 -3.21
C LEU A 170 10.62 -12.15 -1.74
N GLY A 171 10.70 -11.05 -0.99
CA GLY A 171 10.24 -11.03 0.38
C GLY A 171 8.71 -11.05 0.45
N LYS A 172 8.17 -11.67 1.50
CA LYS A 172 6.74 -11.66 1.81
C LYS A 172 6.52 -10.76 3.02
N LYS A 173 5.47 -9.94 3.07
CA LYS A 173 5.13 -9.29 4.35
C LYS A 173 4.92 -10.40 5.38
N ASP A 174 5.52 -10.29 6.57
CA ASP A 174 5.29 -11.25 7.65
C ASP A 174 3.87 -11.01 8.15
N LEU A 175 2.92 -11.68 7.48
CA LEU A 175 1.50 -11.48 7.64
C LEU A 175 1.05 -11.87 9.06
N LEU A 176 1.84 -12.66 9.79
CA LEU A 176 1.46 -13.27 11.06
C LEU A 176 1.28 -12.25 12.20
N SER A 177 2.15 -11.25 12.32
CA SER A 177 2.06 -10.22 13.39
C SER A 177 0.97 -9.18 13.12
N ILE A 178 0.70 -8.88 11.83
CA ILE A 178 -0.42 -8.05 11.39
C ILE A 178 -1.74 -8.82 11.57
N TYR A 179 -1.76 -10.10 11.23
CA TYR A 179 -2.92 -10.99 11.33
C TYR A 179 -3.38 -11.18 12.78
N ILE A 180 -2.47 -11.42 13.73
CA ILE A 180 -2.85 -11.61 15.14
C ILE A 180 -3.45 -10.33 15.74
N ASN A 181 -2.87 -9.16 15.44
CA ASN A 181 -3.37 -7.88 15.95
C ASN A 181 -4.69 -7.44 15.28
N ALA A 182 -4.86 -7.72 13.99
CA ALA A 182 -6.10 -7.46 13.26
C ALA A 182 -7.21 -8.41 13.73
N GLN A 183 -6.94 -9.71 13.88
CA GLN A 183 -7.91 -10.68 14.38
C GLN A 183 -8.39 -10.37 15.79
N THR A 184 -7.51 -9.94 16.69
CA THR A 184 -7.92 -9.63 18.07
C THR A 184 -8.91 -8.46 18.15
N LYS A 185 -8.80 -7.48 17.24
CA LYS A 185 -9.75 -6.35 17.12
C LYS A 185 -11.01 -6.72 16.34
N ILE A 186 -10.88 -7.52 15.28
CA ILE A 186 -11.99 -7.99 14.45
C ILE A 186 -12.88 -8.97 15.23
N ASN A 187 -12.31 -9.88 16.02
CA ASN A 187 -13.07 -10.85 16.81
C ASN A 187 -13.94 -10.19 17.89
N ARG A 188 -13.54 -9.01 18.39
CA ARG A 188 -14.37 -8.18 19.28
C ARG A 188 -15.49 -7.43 18.53
N ALA A 189 -15.29 -7.10 17.26
CA ALA A 189 -16.29 -6.39 16.44
C ALA A 189 -17.27 -7.34 15.71
N ASN A 190 -16.90 -8.61 15.51
CA ASN A 190 -17.63 -9.59 14.69
C ASN A 190 -18.30 -10.72 15.48
N HIS A 191 -18.43 -10.62 16.80
CA HIS A 191 -19.35 -11.50 17.54
C HIS A 191 -20.79 -11.29 17.01
N GLY A 192 -21.21 -12.13 16.06
CA GLY A 192 -22.58 -12.24 15.58
C GLY A 192 -22.83 -12.22 14.05
N LYS A 193 -21.85 -12.05 13.16
CA LYS A 193 -22.12 -11.95 11.70
C LYS A 193 -21.54 -13.11 10.90
N LYS A 194 -22.42 -13.94 10.32
CA LYS A 194 -22.10 -15.04 9.39
C LYS A 194 -21.32 -14.51 8.17
N ALA A 195 -20.42 -15.34 7.65
CA ALA A 195 -19.77 -15.12 6.36
C ALA A 195 -20.82 -14.87 5.27
N LEU A 196 -20.61 -13.82 4.47
CA LEU A 196 -21.55 -13.42 3.42
C LEU A 196 -21.57 -14.47 2.29
N PRO A 197 -22.74 -14.87 1.79
CA PRO A 197 -22.86 -15.83 0.70
C PRO A 197 -22.27 -15.27 -0.60
N ASN A 198 -21.61 -16.16 -1.34
CA ASN A 198 -20.98 -15.87 -2.63
C ASN A 198 -22.05 -15.73 -3.73
N THR A 199 -22.48 -14.52 -4.04
CA THR A 199 -23.49 -14.26 -5.09
C THR A 199 -22.79 -14.06 -6.44
N ARG A 200 -22.47 -15.13 -7.17
CA ARG A 200 -21.99 -15.02 -8.56
C ARG A 200 -22.83 -15.85 -9.51
N ASN A 201 -23.98 -15.27 -9.85
CA ASN A 201 -24.82 -15.64 -10.98
C ASN A 201 -25.46 -14.35 -11.57
N ASN A 202 -24.67 -13.29 -11.72
CA ASN A 202 -25.17 -12.05 -12.29
C ASN A 202 -24.82 -11.98 -13.78
N LYS A 203 -25.74 -12.44 -14.64
CA LYS A 203 -25.67 -12.26 -16.10
C LYS A 203 -25.73 -10.79 -16.55
N ASN A 204 -25.81 -9.84 -15.61
CA ASN A 204 -25.97 -8.41 -15.88
C ASN A 204 -24.79 -7.63 -15.28
N GLY A 205 -23.71 -7.48 -16.06
CA GLY A 205 -22.59 -6.59 -15.74
C GLY A 205 -23.05 -5.22 -15.26
N VAL A 206 -22.36 -4.73 -14.23
CA VAL A 206 -22.72 -3.53 -13.47
C VAL A 206 -22.16 -2.29 -14.14
N VAL A 207 -22.97 -1.24 -14.29
CA VAL A 207 -22.52 0.07 -14.78
C VAL A 207 -22.23 0.99 -13.60
N ILE A 208 -21.08 1.65 -13.63
CA ILE A 208 -20.54 2.51 -12.58
C ILE A 208 -20.22 3.88 -13.19
N SER A 209 -20.63 4.98 -12.57
CA SER A 209 -20.29 6.33 -13.05
C SER A 209 -18.89 6.73 -12.59
N HIS A 210 -18.00 6.97 -13.55
CA HIS A 210 -16.61 7.40 -13.32
C HIS A 210 -16.60 8.76 -12.63
N ARG A 211 -16.09 8.85 -11.40
CA ARG A 211 -16.09 10.09 -10.60
C ARG A 211 -17.48 10.73 -10.42
N GLY A 212 -18.55 9.93 -10.48
CA GLY A 212 -19.93 10.42 -10.51
C GLY A 212 -20.41 10.84 -11.91
N ASN A 213 -21.55 11.52 -11.98
CA ASN A 213 -22.11 12.06 -13.23
C ASN A 213 -21.41 13.38 -13.59
N HIS A 214 -20.18 13.26 -14.08
CA HIS A 214 -19.28 14.40 -14.31
C HIS A 214 -19.53 15.12 -15.63
N LYS A 215 -20.40 14.62 -16.51
CA LYS A 215 -20.85 15.38 -17.70
C LYS A 215 -21.83 16.48 -17.32
N ILE A 216 -22.51 16.40 -16.17
CA ILE A 216 -23.49 17.42 -15.75
C ILE A 216 -23.15 18.12 -14.44
N ALA A 217 -22.15 17.64 -13.70
CA ALA A 217 -21.63 18.23 -12.48
C ALA A 217 -20.10 18.15 -12.45
N PRO A 218 -19.39 18.90 -11.60
CA PRO A 218 -17.94 18.74 -11.44
C PRO A 218 -17.57 17.31 -11.00
N GLU A 219 -16.53 16.71 -11.59
CA GLU A 219 -16.06 15.38 -11.19
C GLU A 219 -15.79 15.29 -9.68
N ASN A 220 -16.01 14.10 -9.10
CA ASN A 220 -15.67 13.82 -7.70
C ASN A 220 -16.29 14.83 -6.70
N SER A 221 -17.48 15.36 -7.01
CA SER A 221 -18.20 16.33 -6.18
C SER A 221 -19.50 15.75 -5.63
N ILE A 222 -20.03 16.36 -4.56
CA ILE A 222 -21.35 15.98 -4.01
C ILE A 222 -22.43 16.02 -5.11
N PRO A 223 -22.54 17.08 -5.95
CA PRO A 223 -23.50 17.08 -7.04
C PRO A 223 -23.30 15.96 -8.06
N ALA A 224 -22.07 15.62 -8.44
CA ALA A 224 -21.83 14.52 -9.38
C ALA A 224 -22.29 13.17 -8.80
N PHE A 225 -22.10 12.97 -7.50
CA PHE A 225 -22.56 11.76 -6.82
C PHE A 225 -24.08 11.70 -6.63
N GLU A 226 -24.72 12.83 -6.33
CA GLU A 226 -26.17 12.90 -6.18
C GLU A 226 -26.91 12.64 -7.50
N ASN A 227 -26.32 13.03 -8.63
CA ASN A 227 -26.92 12.98 -9.96
C ASN A 227 -26.64 11.69 -10.76
N VAL A 228 -26.02 10.66 -10.17
CA VAL A 228 -25.83 9.38 -10.87
C VAL A 228 -27.14 8.65 -11.09
N THR A 229 -27.26 8.00 -12.25
CA THR A 229 -28.38 7.09 -12.58
C THR A 229 -27.95 5.62 -12.68
N THR A 230 -26.64 5.35 -12.57
CA THR A 230 -26.05 4.02 -12.70
C THR A 230 -26.14 3.20 -11.40
N GLN A 231 -25.61 1.98 -11.42
CA GLN A 231 -25.69 1.02 -10.32
C GLN A 231 -24.59 1.21 -9.27
N GLY A 232 -23.69 2.17 -9.47
CA GLY A 232 -22.63 2.52 -8.53
C GLY A 232 -21.84 3.74 -8.94
N ILE A 233 -21.00 4.20 -8.03
CA ILE A 233 -20.16 5.38 -8.23
C ILE A 233 -18.70 4.97 -8.06
N GLU A 234 -17.87 5.33 -9.02
CA GLU A 234 -16.43 5.26 -8.88
C GLU A 234 -15.91 6.61 -8.34
N THR A 235 -14.90 6.56 -7.49
CA THR A 235 -14.28 7.76 -6.90
C THR A 235 -12.82 7.52 -6.52
N ASP A 236 -12.06 8.61 -6.45
CA ASP A 236 -10.64 8.62 -6.12
C ASP A 236 -10.39 9.10 -4.69
N VAL A 237 -9.70 8.31 -3.86
CA VAL A 237 -9.37 8.71 -2.48
C VAL A 237 -7.89 9.03 -2.29
N ARG A 238 -7.63 10.12 -1.56
CA ARG A 238 -6.28 10.56 -1.15
C ARG A 238 -6.22 10.90 0.33
N LEU A 239 -5.06 10.71 0.94
CA LEU A 239 -4.74 11.15 2.30
C LEU A 239 -4.17 12.58 2.27
N THR A 240 -4.71 13.40 3.17
CA THR A 240 -4.15 14.71 3.53
C THR A 240 -2.89 14.58 4.38
N SER A 241 -2.17 15.68 4.61
CA SER A 241 -0.95 15.67 5.44
C SER A 241 -1.20 15.28 6.91
N ASP A 242 -2.41 15.54 7.42
CA ASP A 242 -2.90 15.12 8.74
C ASP A 242 -3.68 13.79 8.71
N GLY A 243 -3.63 13.07 7.58
CA GLY A 243 -4.09 11.70 7.44
C GLY A 243 -5.61 11.52 7.38
N LYS A 244 -6.35 12.47 6.79
CA LYS A 244 -7.79 12.35 6.51
C LYS A 244 -8.01 11.94 5.06
N TRP A 245 -9.04 11.12 4.82
CA TRP A 245 -9.43 10.71 3.48
C TRP A 245 -10.31 11.78 2.82
N VAL A 246 -9.83 12.31 1.70
CA VAL A 246 -10.55 13.24 0.83
C VAL A 246 -10.75 12.62 -0.54
N ILE A 247 -11.79 13.06 -1.23
CA ILE A 247 -12.08 12.66 -2.59
C ILE A 247 -11.36 13.61 -3.56
N MET A 248 -10.37 13.11 -4.29
CA MET A 248 -9.59 13.89 -5.26
C MET A 248 -8.83 12.97 -6.23
N HIS A 249 -8.98 13.22 -7.53
CA HIS A 249 -8.25 12.46 -8.55
C HIS A 249 -6.77 12.84 -8.61
N ASP A 250 -6.47 14.13 -8.72
CA ASP A 250 -5.12 14.63 -8.96
C ASP A 250 -4.27 14.64 -7.70
N ASP A 251 -2.94 14.68 -7.89
CA ASP A 251 -1.97 14.77 -6.78
C ASP A 251 -2.08 16.08 -5.99
N ASP A 252 -2.65 17.10 -6.61
CA ASP A 252 -2.85 18.45 -6.09
C ASP A 252 -4.32 18.88 -6.21
N VAL A 253 -4.62 20.06 -5.68
CA VAL A 253 -5.98 20.64 -5.68
C VAL A 253 -6.20 21.64 -6.84
N ASP A 254 -5.15 21.90 -7.61
CA ASP A 254 -4.99 23.11 -8.44
C ASP A 254 -5.96 23.13 -9.61
N ARG A 255 -6.18 21.97 -10.26
CA ARG A 255 -7.06 21.91 -11.45
C ARG A 255 -8.53 22.11 -11.10
N MET A 256 -8.98 21.59 -9.95
CA MET A 256 -10.40 21.45 -9.65
C MET A 256 -10.94 22.50 -8.68
N THR A 257 -10.04 23.24 -8.01
CA THR A 257 -10.43 24.13 -6.92
C THR A 257 -9.77 25.50 -7.05
N ASN A 258 -10.28 26.45 -6.26
CA ASN A 258 -9.69 27.77 -6.12
C ASN A 258 -8.42 27.82 -5.25
N GLY A 259 -7.82 26.68 -4.90
CA GLY A 259 -6.62 26.57 -4.08
C GLY A 259 -5.41 26.08 -4.86
N SER A 260 -4.28 25.88 -4.17
CA SER A 260 -3.11 25.25 -4.77
C SER A 260 -2.32 24.43 -3.76
N GLY A 261 -1.65 23.39 -4.24
CA GLY A 261 -0.74 22.55 -3.47
C GLY A 261 -1.10 21.06 -3.50
N ARG A 262 -0.09 20.22 -3.21
CA ARG A 262 -0.24 18.76 -3.18
C ARG A 262 -1.11 18.31 -2.02
N VAL A 263 -2.05 17.40 -2.29
CA VAL A 263 -2.99 16.88 -1.29
C VAL A 263 -2.26 16.27 -0.09
N ASP A 264 -1.16 15.55 -0.31
CA ASP A 264 -0.36 14.91 0.75
C ASP A 264 0.47 15.89 1.61
N GLN A 265 0.49 17.17 1.25
CA GLN A 265 1.17 18.25 1.98
C GLN A 265 0.20 19.24 2.64
N LEU A 266 -1.09 19.17 2.30
CA LEU A 266 -2.11 20.09 2.80
C LEU A 266 -2.92 19.47 3.96
N PRO A 267 -3.19 20.23 5.03
CA PRO A 267 -4.06 19.75 6.12
C PRO A 267 -5.51 19.68 5.66
N PHE A 268 -6.28 18.75 6.22
CA PHE A 268 -7.69 18.55 5.89
C PHE A 268 -8.53 19.82 5.98
N SER A 269 -8.30 20.66 6.99
CA SER A 269 -9.04 21.91 7.18
C SER A 269 -8.87 22.88 6.00
N TYR A 270 -7.67 22.96 5.42
CA TYR A 270 -7.42 23.78 4.24
C TYR A 270 -8.17 23.23 3.03
N ILE A 271 -8.00 21.94 2.72
CA ILE A 271 -8.65 21.30 1.58
C ILE A 271 -10.19 21.41 1.68
N ARG A 272 -10.75 21.24 2.89
CA ARG A 272 -12.19 21.36 3.12
C ARG A 272 -12.71 22.79 2.97
N SER A 273 -11.85 23.79 3.09
CA SER A 273 -12.19 25.21 2.88
C SER A 273 -12.19 25.61 1.40
N LEU A 274 -11.59 24.80 0.53
CA LEU A 274 -11.52 25.07 -0.90
C LEU A 274 -12.86 24.85 -1.58
N ARG A 275 -13.13 25.70 -2.58
CA ARG A 275 -14.31 25.60 -3.43
C ARG A 275 -13.92 24.93 -4.73
N ILE A 276 -14.73 23.96 -5.15
CA ILE A 276 -14.68 23.41 -6.52
C ILE A 276 -15.25 24.45 -7.47
N ASP A 277 -14.44 24.95 -8.40
CA ASP A 277 -14.78 26.03 -9.33
C ASP A 277 -14.58 25.67 -10.81
N VAL A 278 -14.14 24.44 -11.08
CA VAL A 278 -14.00 23.88 -12.43
C VAL A 278 -14.90 22.66 -12.58
N GLY A 279 -15.49 22.47 -13.77
CA GLY A 279 -16.32 21.31 -14.11
C GLY A 279 -17.68 21.67 -14.68
N ALA A 280 -18.43 20.67 -15.14
CA ALA A 280 -19.71 20.85 -15.79
C ALA A 280 -20.72 21.55 -14.87
N ASN A 281 -21.39 22.58 -15.40
CA ASN A 281 -22.46 23.33 -14.73
C ASN A 281 -22.12 23.82 -13.32
N VAL A 282 -20.84 24.07 -13.00
CA VAL A 282 -20.40 24.42 -11.64
C VAL A 282 -21.17 25.60 -11.05
N GLY A 283 -21.51 26.61 -11.85
CA GLY A 283 -22.29 27.78 -11.42
C GLY A 283 -23.75 27.50 -11.03
N ASN A 284 -24.29 26.32 -11.38
CA ASN A 284 -25.68 25.95 -11.10
C ASN A 284 -25.86 25.29 -9.72
N TYR A 285 -24.78 24.97 -9.03
CA TYR A 285 -24.82 24.26 -7.76
C TYR A 285 -24.52 25.20 -6.58
N PRO A 286 -25.16 24.98 -5.42
CA PRO A 286 -24.92 25.81 -4.24
C PRO A 286 -23.50 25.63 -3.72
N SER A 287 -22.86 26.74 -3.31
CA SER A 287 -21.46 26.74 -2.84
C SER A 287 -21.17 25.73 -1.74
N GLN A 288 -22.15 25.41 -0.88
CA GLN A 288 -22.01 24.43 0.20
C GLN A 288 -21.82 22.99 -0.31
N LYS A 289 -22.21 22.71 -1.56
CA LYS A 289 -22.00 21.41 -2.22
C LYS A 289 -20.75 21.41 -3.11
N LEU A 290 -20.20 22.57 -3.44
CA LEU A 290 -19.02 22.76 -4.28
C LEU A 290 -17.74 22.81 -3.45
N VAL A 291 -17.52 21.77 -2.67
CA VAL A 291 -16.39 21.64 -1.75
C VAL A 291 -15.81 20.24 -1.91
N VAL A 292 -14.51 20.07 -1.68
CA VAL A 292 -13.85 18.75 -1.80
C VAL A 292 -14.52 17.75 -0.85
N PRO A 293 -15.16 16.67 -1.35
CA PRO A 293 -15.89 15.74 -0.49
C PRO A 293 -14.96 14.92 0.41
N THR A 294 -15.50 14.48 1.54
CA THR A 294 -14.88 13.44 2.37
C THR A 294 -15.31 12.06 1.92
N LEU A 295 -14.58 11.03 2.36
CA LEU A 295 -15.01 9.64 2.20
C LEU A 295 -16.42 9.40 2.79
N ASP A 296 -16.72 9.98 3.94
CA ASP A 296 -18.01 9.80 4.61
C ASP A 296 -19.17 10.47 3.83
N ASP A 297 -18.92 11.60 3.15
CA ASP A 297 -19.90 12.26 2.26
C ASP A 297 -20.27 11.32 1.09
N TYR A 298 -19.25 10.77 0.43
CA TYR A 298 -19.42 9.81 -0.66
C TYR A 298 -20.16 8.54 -0.21
N LEU A 299 -19.74 7.93 0.90
CA LEU A 299 -20.37 6.69 1.41
C LEU A 299 -21.82 6.92 1.87
N ALA A 300 -22.12 8.11 2.41
CA ALA A 300 -23.49 8.48 2.77
C ALA A 300 -24.40 8.50 1.53
N ILE A 301 -23.94 9.07 0.42
CA ILE A 301 -24.69 9.11 -0.84
C ILE A 301 -24.86 7.70 -1.42
N CYS A 302 -23.80 6.89 -1.48
CA CYS A 302 -23.88 5.50 -1.93
C CYS A 302 -24.89 4.69 -1.12
N LYS A 303 -24.90 4.85 0.21
CA LYS A 303 -25.87 4.21 1.11
C LYS A 303 -27.29 4.70 0.83
N ALA A 304 -27.50 6.02 0.78
CA ALA A 304 -28.82 6.62 0.58
C ALA A 304 -29.46 6.19 -0.75
N LYS A 305 -28.66 6.09 -1.81
CA LYS A 305 -29.11 5.63 -3.15
C LYS A 305 -29.14 4.10 -3.27
N ASN A 306 -28.64 3.36 -2.27
CA ASN A 306 -28.55 1.90 -2.25
C ASN A 306 -27.69 1.29 -3.38
N ILE A 307 -26.71 2.03 -3.87
CA ILE A 307 -25.84 1.68 -4.99
C ILE A 307 -24.46 1.14 -4.54
N LYS A 308 -23.67 0.65 -5.50
CA LYS A 308 -22.30 0.17 -5.25
C LYS A 308 -21.31 1.32 -5.10
N ALA A 309 -20.26 1.05 -4.33
CA ALA A 309 -19.12 1.95 -4.20
C ALA A 309 -17.89 1.32 -4.87
N MET A 310 -17.18 2.09 -5.68
CA MET A 310 -15.91 1.69 -6.28
C MET A 310 -14.88 2.77 -5.93
N ILE A 311 -13.82 2.38 -5.22
CA ILE A 311 -12.92 3.33 -4.57
C ILE A 311 -11.50 3.09 -5.09
N GLU A 312 -10.96 4.03 -5.86
CA GLU A 312 -9.57 4.03 -6.30
C GLU A 312 -8.64 4.59 -5.22
N LEU A 313 -7.61 3.81 -4.86
CA LEU A 313 -6.57 4.26 -3.95
C LEU A 313 -5.46 4.99 -4.70
N LYS A 314 -5.38 6.32 -4.54
CA LYS A 314 -4.37 7.16 -5.22
C LYS A 314 -3.15 7.51 -4.37
N THR A 315 -3.20 7.35 -3.05
CA THR A 315 -2.05 7.71 -2.18
C THR A 315 -0.94 6.68 -2.25
N TYR A 316 0.03 6.93 -3.12
CA TYR A 316 1.17 6.06 -3.40
C TYR A 316 2.32 6.17 -2.38
N ALA A 317 2.33 7.23 -1.57
CA ALA A 317 3.34 7.48 -0.55
C ALA A 317 3.09 6.59 0.70
N VAL A 318 3.79 5.45 0.74
CA VAL A 318 3.87 4.47 1.84
C VAL A 318 2.53 3.87 2.26
N VAL A 319 2.44 2.53 2.19
CA VAL A 319 1.30 1.78 2.72
C VAL A 319 1.17 2.02 4.22
N GLN A 320 0.10 2.69 4.66
CA GLN A 320 -0.21 2.97 6.07
C GLN A 320 -1.35 2.06 6.55
N PRO A 321 -1.07 0.90 7.20
CA PRO A 321 -2.11 -0.07 7.55
C PRO A 321 -3.23 0.52 8.42
N LYS A 322 -2.89 1.44 9.34
CA LYS A 322 -3.89 2.12 10.19
C LYS A 322 -4.91 2.90 9.35
N LYS A 323 -4.46 3.58 8.29
CA LYS A 323 -5.33 4.37 7.40
C LYS A 323 -6.24 3.51 6.55
N TYR A 324 -5.76 2.33 6.14
CA TYR A 324 -6.61 1.35 5.47
C TYR A 324 -7.62 0.68 6.39
N VAL A 325 -7.28 0.45 7.67
CA VAL A 325 -8.28 0.03 8.67
C VAL A 325 -9.34 1.12 8.86
N GLU A 326 -8.95 2.39 8.96
CA GLU A 326 -9.88 3.53 9.05
C GLU A 326 -10.80 3.61 7.80
N LEU A 327 -10.24 3.48 6.59
CA LEU A 327 -10.98 3.44 5.32
C LEU A 327 -12.05 2.33 5.32
N ILE A 328 -11.66 1.09 5.63
CA ILE A 328 -12.57 -0.06 5.62
C ILE A 328 -13.62 0.08 6.74
N ASN A 329 -13.25 0.62 7.91
CA ASN A 329 -14.19 0.89 8.99
C ASN A 329 -15.23 1.94 8.59
N SER A 330 -14.84 3.00 7.86
CA SER A 330 -15.80 3.93 7.28
C SER A 330 -16.76 3.19 6.34
N VAL A 331 -16.27 2.37 5.41
CA VAL A 331 -17.16 1.56 4.53
C VAL A 331 -18.11 0.66 5.35
N ALA A 332 -17.61 0.01 6.40
CA ALA A 332 -18.38 -0.85 7.29
C ALA A 332 -19.46 -0.10 8.08
N LYS A 333 -19.15 1.11 8.56
CA LYS A 333 -20.09 2.01 9.28
C LYS A 333 -21.33 2.31 8.42
N TYR A 334 -21.19 2.41 7.11
CA TYR A 334 -22.31 2.62 6.19
C TYR A 334 -23.00 1.32 5.74
N GLY A 335 -22.51 0.15 6.17
CA GLY A 335 -23.06 -1.16 5.77
C GLY A 335 -22.74 -1.54 4.32
N LEU A 336 -21.69 -0.95 3.74
CA LEU A 336 -21.38 -1.07 2.31
C LEU A 336 -20.30 -2.10 1.98
N LEU A 337 -19.73 -2.82 2.96
CA LEU A 337 -18.61 -3.75 2.72
C LEU A 337 -18.84 -4.75 1.59
N SER A 338 -20.06 -5.30 1.45
CA SER A 338 -20.41 -6.25 0.39
C SER A 338 -20.73 -5.60 -0.96
N LYS A 339 -20.87 -4.27 -0.98
CA LYS A 339 -21.17 -3.44 -2.15
C LYS A 339 -19.98 -2.57 -2.58
N THR A 340 -18.82 -2.72 -1.94
CA THR A 340 -17.62 -1.94 -2.23
C THR A 340 -16.57 -2.79 -2.94
N THR A 341 -16.02 -2.26 -4.03
CA THR A 341 -14.80 -2.77 -4.68
C THR A 341 -13.70 -1.72 -4.54
N PHE A 342 -12.54 -2.11 -4.02
CA PHE A 342 -11.36 -1.24 -3.99
C PHE A 342 -10.50 -1.49 -5.23
N ILE A 343 -10.07 -0.42 -5.89
CA ILE A 343 -9.23 -0.51 -7.09
C ILE A 343 -7.93 0.27 -6.91
N SER A 344 -6.88 -0.14 -7.59
CA SER A 344 -5.60 0.57 -7.59
C SER A 344 -4.69 0.04 -8.70
N PHE A 345 -3.87 0.93 -9.27
CA PHE A 345 -2.72 0.56 -10.10
C PHE A 345 -1.58 -0.05 -9.27
N GLN A 346 -1.57 0.16 -7.94
CA GLN A 346 -0.58 -0.39 -7.02
C GLN A 346 -1.12 -1.61 -6.28
N ILE A 347 -0.73 -2.78 -6.77
CA ILE A 347 -1.16 -4.06 -6.19
C ILE A 347 -0.81 -4.21 -4.69
N ASP A 348 0.26 -3.57 -4.23
CA ASP A 348 0.70 -3.63 -2.83
C ASP A 348 -0.31 -2.99 -1.86
N GLN A 349 -1.05 -1.98 -2.31
CA GLN A 349 -2.13 -1.38 -1.54
C GLN A 349 -3.30 -2.36 -1.40
N LEU A 350 -3.71 -2.99 -2.50
CA LEU A 350 -4.76 -4.01 -2.51
C LEU A 350 -4.36 -5.23 -1.68
N ARG A 351 -3.10 -5.65 -1.77
CA ARG A 351 -2.54 -6.73 -0.94
C ARG A 351 -2.60 -6.39 0.55
N MET A 352 -2.36 -5.14 0.92
CA MET A 352 -2.53 -4.69 2.31
C MET A 352 -4.00 -4.67 2.73
N LEU A 353 -4.93 -4.20 1.88
CA LEU A 353 -6.35 -4.30 2.22
C LEU A 353 -6.77 -5.75 2.41
N LYS A 354 -6.30 -6.66 1.54
CA LYS A 354 -6.55 -8.11 1.63
C LYS A 354 -5.95 -8.78 2.85
N SER A 355 -4.76 -8.37 3.28
CA SER A 355 -4.16 -8.92 4.50
C SER A 355 -4.94 -8.52 5.76
N LEU A 356 -5.54 -7.34 5.76
CA LEU A 356 -6.38 -6.84 6.85
C LEU A 356 -7.80 -7.43 6.79
N TYR A 357 -8.38 -7.55 5.59
CA TYR A 357 -9.74 -8.03 5.36
C TYR A 357 -9.81 -8.94 4.12
N PRO A 358 -9.55 -10.26 4.27
CA PRO A 358 -9.40 -11.18 3.13
C PRO A 358 -10.59 -11.28 2.18
N ASN A 359 -11.81 -11.02 2.67
CA ASN A 359 -13.05 -11.23 1.93
C ASN A 359 -13.57 -10.00 1.16
N ILE A 360 -12.95 -8.82 1.31
CA ILE A 360 -13.41 -7.62 0.57
C ILE A 360 -13.16 -7.79 -0.94
N SER A 361 -13.92 -7.07 -1.78
CA SER A 361 -13.67 -7.08 -3.22
C SER A 361 -12.55 -6.11 -3.59
N VAL A 362 -11.61 -6.57 -4.41
CA VAL A 362 -10.52 -5.75 -4.96
C VAL A 362 -10.33 -6.01 -6.45
N SER A 363 -9.95 -5.00 -7.23
CA SER A 363 -9.52 -5.19 -8.63
C SER A 363 -8.24 -4.41 -8.91
N VAL A 364 -7.27 -5.07 -9.55
CA VAL A 364 -6.01 -4.41 -9.96
C VAL A 364 -6.26 -3.66 -11.25
N LEU A 365 -6.00 -2.35 -11.28
CA LEU A 365 -6.07 -1.52 -12.49
C LEU A 365 -4.84 -1.80 -13.36
N GLN A 366 -5.04 -2.14 -14.64
CA GLN A 366 -3.93 -2.41 -15.57
C GLN A 366 -4.15 -1.88 -16.99
N LEU A 367 -3.11 -1.24 -17.54
CA LEU A 367 -3.12 -0.77 -18.94
C LEU A 367 -2.90 -1.91 -19.94
N ASN A 368 -2.39 -3.06 -19.50
CA ASN A 368 -2.17 -4.26 -20.30
C ASN A 368 -2.27 -5.49 -19.39
N ILE A 369 -2.70 -6.61 -19.95
CA ILE A 369 -2.79 -7.88 -19.24
C ILE A 369 -1.74 -8.88 -19.76
N GLY A 370 -1.07 -9.55 -18.83
CA GLY A 370 -0.15 -10.65 -19.10
C GLY A 370 -0.26 -11.75 -18.05
N GLN A 371 0.37 -12.90 -18.30
CA GLN A 371 0.25 -14.06 -17.40
C GLN A 371 0.67 -13.75 -15.95
N ASN A 372 1.77 -13.02 -15.76
CA ASN A 372 2.24 -12.61 -14.43
C ASN A 372 1.22 -11.74 -13.70
N SER A 373 0.65 -10.77 -14.41
CA SER A 373 -0.35 -9.84 -13.87
C SER A 373 -1.61 -10.56 -13.38
N VAL A 374 -2.02 -11.63 -14.07
CA VAL A 374 -3.14 -12.50 -13.68
C VAL A 374 -2.79 -13.33 -12.45
N ILE A 375 -1.58 -13.89 -12.39
CA ILE A 375 -1.12 -14.65 -11.22
C ILE A 375 -1.05 -13.75 -9.99
N GLU A 376 -0.50 -12.55 -10.12
CA GLU A 376 -0.41 -11.58 -9.02
C GLU A 376 -1.78 -11.17 -8.48
N ALA A 377 -2.72 -10.85 -9.38
CA ALA A 377 -4.09 -10.52 -8.98
C ALA A 377 -4.84 -11.74 -8.40
N GLN A 378 -4.59 -12.95 -8.91
CA GLN A 378 -5.14 -14.19 -8.34
C GLN A 378 -4.60 -14.45 -6.92
N ASN A 379 -3.33 -14.15 -6.66
CA ASN A 379 -2.67 -14.32 -5.36
C ASN A 379 -3.19 -13.33 -4.29
N LEU A 380 -3.99 -12.33 -4.66
CA LEU A 380 -4.72 -11.50 -3.70
C LEU A 380 -5.81 -12.27 -2.94
N GLY A 381 -6.23 -13.44 -3.45
CA GLY A 381 -7.21 -14.32 -2.80
C GLY A 381 -8.63 -14.17 -3.35
N PRO A 382 -9.66 -14.66 -2.63
CA PRO A 382 -11.05 -14.67 -3.11
C PRO A 382 -11.55 -13.25 -3.38
N ASN A 383 -12.51 -13.02 -4.27
CA ASN A 383 -13.02 -11.67 -4.58
C ASN A 383 -11.93 -10.70 -5.10
N SER A 384 -10.92 -11.21 -5.79
CA SER A 384 -10.01 -10.40 -6.59
C SER A 384 -10.41 -10.38 -8.07
N GLY A 385 -10.00 -9.32 -8.75
CA GLY A 385 -10.19 -9.14 -10.18
C GLY A 385 -9.10 -8.30 -10.83
N ILE A 386 -9.26 -8.10 -12.12
CA ILE A 386 -8.50 -7.12 -12.89
C ILE A 386 -9.50 -6.17 -13.50
N ASP A 387 -9.20 -4.89 -13.43
CA ASP A 387 -9.90 -3.85 -14.15
C ASP A 387 -8.97 -3.39 -15.28
N LEU A 388 -9.49 -3.24 -16.49
CA LEU A 388 -8.70 -2.98 -17.70
C LEU A 388 -9.16 -1.74 -18.45
N GLU A 389 -8.21 -1.07 -19.09
CA GLU A 389 -8.53 -0.07 -20.11
C GLU A 389 -9.36 -0.74 -21.23
N ILE A 390 -10.45 -0.10 -21.62
CA ILE A 390 -11.48 -0.73 -22.46
C ILE A 390 -10.93 -1.31 -23.77
N SER A 391 -9.91 -0.69 -24.38
CA SER A 391 -9.30 -1.21 -25.63
C SER A 391 -8.61 -2.57 -25.45
N LYS A 392 -8.30 -2.96 -24.21
CA LYS A 392 -7.65 -4.24 -23.88
C LYS A 392 -8.64 -5.36 -23.55
N VAL A 393 -9.92 -5.03 -23.41
CA VAL A 393 -10.95 -6.02 -23.07
C VAL A 393 -11.38 -6.78 -24.31
N ASN A 394 -11.20 -8.10 -24.28
CA ASN A 394 -11.63 -9.03 -25.33
C ASN A 394 -12.11 -10.36 -24.73
N GLN A 395 -12.77 -11.19 -25.55
CA GLN A 395 -13.37 -12.45 -25.07
C GLN A 395 -12.33 -13.39 -24.44
N THR A 396 -11.15 -13.51 -25.03
CA THR A 396 -10.05 -14.35 -24.50
C THR A 396 -9.67 -13.95 -23.07
N THR A 397 -9.61 -12.65 -22.80
CA THR A 397 -9.26 -12.12 -21.48
C THR A 397 -10.39 -12.35 -20.47
N ILE A 398 -11.64 -12.15 -20.90
CA ILE A 398 -12.83 -12.41 -20.07
C ILE A 398 -12.86 -13.88 -19.66
N ASP A 399 -12.77 -14.79 -20.63
CA ASP A 399 -12.79 -16.24 -20.41
C ASP A 399 -11.63 -16.72 -19.52
N LEU A 400 -10.45 -16.10 -19.66
CA LEU A 400 -9.29 -16.39 -18.80
C LEU A 400 -9.57 -16.03 -17.34
N LEU A 401 -10.06 -14.82 -17.07
CA LEU A 401 -10.31 -14.35 -15.71
C LEU A 401 -11.48 -15.11 -15.07
N HIS A 402 -12.55 -15.36 -15.80
CA HIS A 402 -13.70 -16.13 -15.32
C HIS A 402 -13.35 -17.58 -14.99
N ARG A 403 -12.56 -18.27 -15.84
CA ARG A 403 -12.05 -19.63 -15.53
C ARG A 403 -11.22 -19.65 -14.25
N LYS A 404 -10.53 -18.55 -13.94
CA LYS A 404 -9.77 -18.36 -12.69
C LYS A 404 -10.61 -17.86 -11.51
N LYS A 405 -11.93 -17.76 -11.66
CA LYS A 405 -12.89 -17.25 -10.67
C LYS A 405 -12.61 -15.80 -10.24
N MET A 406 -12.02 -15.01 -11.12
CA MET A 406 -11.73 -13.59 -10.93
C MET A 406 -12.78 -12.73 -11.66
N THR A 407 -13.00 -11.50 -11.18
CA THR A 407 -13.85 -10.53 -11.87
C THR A 407 -13.05 -9.75 -12.91
N ILE A 408 -13.72 -9.30 -13.97
CA ILE A 408 -13.17 -8.35 -14.94
C ILE A 408 -13.95 -7.03 -14.90
N GLY A 409 -13.22 -5.94 -14.63
CA GLY A 409 -13.69 -4.57 -14.77
C GLY A 409 -13.22 -3.96 -16.10
N SER A 410 -13.88 -2.89 -16.52
CA SER A 410 -13.38 -2.00 -17.56
C SER A 410 -13.60 -0.54 -17.24
N TRP A 411 -12.62 0.33 -17.48
CA TRP A 411 -12.79 1.79 -17.38
C TRP A 411 -12.82 2.49 -18.72
N MET A 412 -13.42 3.68 -18.74
CA MET A 412 -13.70 4.47 -19.95
C MET A 412 -14.56 3.71 -20.96
N THR A 413 -15.51 2.92 -20.48
CA THR A 413 -16.40 2.13 -21.34
C THR A 413 -17.35 3.08 -22.09
N PRO A 414 -17.41 3.05 -23.44
CA PRO A 414 -18.35 3.89 -24.18
C PRO A 414 -19.80 3.53 -23.86
N THR A 415 -20.64 4.54 -23.61
CA THR A 415 -22.04 4.35 -23.18
C THR A 415 -22.87 3.55 -24.18
N ASP A 416 -22.63 3.74 -25.48
CA ASP A 416 -23.26 3.01 -26.59
C ASP A 416 -22.80 1.55 -26.72
N ARG A 417 -21.70 1.17 -26.05
CA ARG A 417 -21.13 -0.19 -26.08
C ARG A 417 -21.36 -0.99 -24.79
N ILE A 418 -22.04 -0.43 -23.79
CA ILE A 418 -22.35 -1.11 -22.52
C ILE A 418 -22.98 -2.49 -22.75
N ASN A 419 -24.00 -2.58 -23.60
CA ASN A 419 -24.70 -3.86 -23.84
C ASN A 419 -23.80 -4.89 -24.52
N MET A 420 -22.88 -4.45 -25.38
CA MET A 420 -21.92 -5.35 -26.01
C MET A 420 -20.97 -5.96 -24.96
N TYR A 421 -20.32 -5.14 -24.14
CA TYR A 421 -19.40 -5.63 -23.10
C TYR A 421 -20.10 -6.44 -22.01
N ARG A 422 -21.34 -6.07 -21.66
CA ARG A 422 -22.20 -6.87 -20.79
C ARG A 422 -22.44 -8.26 -21.37
N ASN A 423 -22.78 -8.36 -22.66
CA ASN A 423 -23.02 -9.63 -23.34
C ASN A 423 -21.75 -10.49 -23.48
N MET A 424 -20.58 -9.85 -23.59
CA MET A 424 -19.29 -10.55 -23.58
C MET A 424 -18.94 -11.11 -22.19
N GLY A 425 -19.56 -10.60 -21.12
CA GLY A 425 -19.37 -11.07 -19.74
C GLY A 425 -18.58 -10.12 -18.84
N VAL A 426 -18.44 -8.83 -19.18
CA VAL A 426 -17.76 -7.87 -18.29
C VAL A 426 -18.58 -7.67 -17.00
N ASP A 427 -17.93 -7.80 -15.84
CA ASP A 427 -18.60 -7.77 -14.52
C ASP A 427 -18.90 -6.35 -14.05
N MET A 428 -18.00 -5.40 -14.32
CA MET A 428 -18.09 -3.99 -13.91
C MET A 428 -17.61 -3.09 -15.06
N MET A 429 -18.37 -2.05 -15.42
CA MET A 429 -18.05 -1.11 -16.49
C MET A 429 -18.16 0.31 -15.93
N THR A 430 -17.02 0.98 -15.81
CA THR A 430 -16.95 2.39 -15.46
C THR A 430 -17.10 3.23 -16.73
N ILE A 431 -18.09 4.13 -16.72
CA ILE A 431 -18.47 4.99 -17.85
C ILE A 431 -18.34 6.45 -17.47
N ASP A 432 -18.09 7.31 -18.45
CA ASP A 432 -18.33 8.74 -18.26
C ASP A 432 -19.84 8.98 -18.37
N GLU A 433 -20.45 9.43 -17.29
CA GLU A 433 -21.86 9.78 -17.20
C GLU A 433 -22.06 11.28 -17.18
#